data_AF-A0A7S1QFP7-F1
#
_entry.id   AF-A0A7S1QFP7-F1
#
_cell.length_a   1.000
_cell.length_b   1.000
_cell.length_c   1.000
_cell.angle_alpha   90.00
_cell.angle_beta   90.00
_cell.angle_gamma   90.00
#
_symmetry.space_group_name_H-M   'P 1'
#
loop_
_entity.id
_entity.type
_entity.pdbx_description
1 polymer ?
#
loop_
_entity_poly.entity_id
_entity_poly.type
_entity_poly.pdbx_seq_one_letter_code
_entity_poly.pdbx_strand_id
1 'polypeptide(L)'
;PKPTAAPTPAPTAARTPQPVQPSPAPSPPATWDGSNMKMTHYWDCNGQGCDASTLQPWDESKYVSPPGYGPQDPNDFGGPAYGETMWLTGAASDALSALMGADDGCCGGDPNDGGVGGCGKCALVQNPDSLHPEWTAVVMKKNRCPPWSNGCGAGEPHFDVAAPGFDNLQYSTANVCGVRPGTGFQSDKQSAAVGSWWQSCGNTADCAYMCEQLPSEFQKGCKLFASWGWKRGDPSSVKFKAVTCPQEFVRHVGGQFGASGPVTGPPTPSPPQATPAPSQAPTPAPAPSPTPPPAPAPPAPAFKGTLTMWATQDALMGAQCE
;
A
#
# COMPACT_ATOMS: atom_id res chain seq x y z
N PRO A 1 -33.04 8.93 -78.33
CA PRO A 1 -33.25 8.68 -76.88
C PRO A 1 -31.91 8.45 -76.17
N LYS A 2 -31.39 9.50 -75.50
CA LYS A 2 -30.12 9.49 -74.76
C LYS A 2 -30.45 9.75 -73.28
N PRO A 3 -29.95 8.95 -72.31
CA PRO A 3 -30.39 9.07 -70.91
C PRO A 3 -29.75 10.26 -70.21
N THR A 4 -30.55 10.97 -69.41
CA THR A 4 -30.17 12.08 -68.55
C THR A 4 -29.47 11.56 -67.29
N ALA A 5 -28.27 12.05 -66.99
CA ALA A 5 -27.52 11.69 -65.80
C ALA A 5 -28.12 12.36 -64.54
N ALA A 6 -28.21 11.59 -63.45
CA ALA A 6 -28.66 12.04 -62.13
C ALA A 6 -27.58 12.87 -61.39
N PRO A 7 -27.96 13.80 -60.50
CA PRO A 7 -27.02 14.65 -59.78
C PRO A 7 -26.33 13.91 -58.61
N THR A 8 -25.04 14.19 -58.44
CA THR A 8 -24.18 13.69 -57.35
C THR A 8 -24.53 14.35 -56.00
N PRO A 9 -24.57 13.62 -54.88
CA PRO A 9 -24.81 14.21 -53.56
C PRO A 9 -23.59 14.99 -53.04
N ALA A 10 -23.85 16.09 -52.35
CA ALA A 10 -22.85 16.97 -51.73
C ALA A 10 -22.11 16.29 -50.56
N PRO A 11 -20.85 16.66 -50.29
CA PRO A 11 -20.05 16.03 -49.24
C PRO A 11 -20.51 16.51 -47.84
N THR A 12 -20.80 15.54 -46.97
CA THR A 12 -21.12 15.76 -45.55
C THR A 12 -19.93 16.42 -44.84
N ALA A 13 -20.16 17.57 -44.21
CA ALA A 13 -19.15 18.27 -43.43
C ALA A 13 -18.63 17.40 -42.27
N ALA A 14 -17.32 17.18 -42.24
CA ALA A 14 -16.64 16.48 -41.16
C ALA A 14 -16.76 17.30 -39.85
N ARG A 15 -17.28 16.67 -38.80
CA ARG A 15 -17.29 17.26 -37.45
C ARG A 15 -15.86 17.37 -36.94
N THR A 16 -15.44 18.58 -36.62
CA THR A 16 -14.19 18.88 -35.92
C THR A 16 -14.20 18.18 -34.54
N PRO A 17 -13.12 17.50 -34.11
CA PRO A 17 -13.03 16.95 -32.77
C PRO A 17 -13.10 18.08 -31.73
N GLN A 18 -14.02 17.98 -30.77
CA GLN A 18 -14.02 18.88 -29.62
C GLN A 18 -12.77 18.64 -28.76
N PRO A 19 -12.10 19.69 -28.25
CA PRO A 19 -11.04 19.53 -27.27
C PRO A 19 -11.61 18.83 -26.03
N VAL A 20 -11.04 17.69 -25.66
CA VAL A 20 -11.33 17.02 -24.39
C VAL A 20 -10.84 17.98 -23.29
N GLN A 21 -11.77 18.51 -22.48
CA GLN A 21 -11.39 19.32 -21.32
C GLN A 21 -10.60 18.42 -20.34
N PRO A 22 -9.46 18.88 -19.80
CA PRO A 22 -8.74 18.12 -18.80
C PRO A 22 -9.64 17.89 -17.57
N SER A 23 -9.68 16.65 -17.08
CA SER A 23 -10.36 16.31 -15.83
C SER A 23 -9.88 17.22 -14.70
N PRO A 24 -10.76 17.63 -13.77
CA PRO A 24 -10.36 18.37 -12.58
C PRO A 24 -9.27 17.62 -11.83
N ALA A 25 -8.25 18.34 -11.34
CA ALA A 25 -7.22 17.75 -10.51
C ALA A 25 -7.86 17.11 -9.26
N PRO A 26 -7.43 15.90 -8.85
CA PRO A 26 -7.92 15.28 -7.62
C PRO A 26 -7.66 16.21 -6.44
N SER A 27 -8.66 16.38 -5.57
CA SER A 27 -8.57 17.28 -4.41
C SER A 27 -8.47 16.49 -3.10
N PRO A 28 -7.76 17.01 -2.09
CA PRO A 28 -7.71 16.40 -0.76
C PRO A 28 -9.11 16.21 -0.14
N PRO A 29 -9.27 15.26 0.79
CA PRO A 29 -10.54 15.03 1.48
C PRO A 29 -10.98 16.27 2.26
N ALA A 30 -12.29 16.52 2.27
CA ALA A 30 -12.89 17.64 2.98
C ALA A 30 -12.79 17.54 4.52
N THR A 31 -12.58 16.33 5.05
CA THR A 31 -12.49 16.05 6.49
C THR A 31 -11.40 15.03 6.81
N TRP A 32 -10.66 15.29 7.89
CA TRP A 32 -9.60 14.41 8.44
C TRP A 32 -10.15 13.59 9.62
N ASP A 33 -9.62 12.38 9.83
CA ASP A 33 -10.00 11.53 10.98
C ASP A 33 -9.33 12.00 12.28
N GLY A 34 -8.15 12.63 12.15
CA GLY A 34 -7.45 13.27 13.26
C GLY A 34 -6.33 14.20 12.79
N SER A 35 -5.74 14.91 13.75
CA SER A 35 -4.66 15.90 13.53
C SER A 35 -3.55 15.85 14.58
N ASN A 36 -3.49 14.76 15.33
CA ASN A 36 -2.57 14.53 16.45
C ASN A 36 -1.66 13.32 16.19
N MET A 37 -1.53 12.89 14.93
CA MET A 37 -0.66 11.78 14.60
C MET A 37 0.79 12.23 14.63
N LYS A 38 1.62 11.39 15.23
CA LYS A 38 3.08 11.52 15.17
C LYS A 38 3.60 10.81 13.93
N MET A 39 4.67 11.32 13.34
CA MET A 39 5.43 10.54 12.36
C MET A 39 6.90 10.57 12.70
N THR A 40 7.59 9.48 12.38
CA THR A 40 9.05 9.39 12.35
C THR A 40 9.48 8.81 11.01
N HIS A 41 10.77 8.49 10.88
CA HIS A 41 11.32 7.85 9.69
C HIS A 41 12.37 6.80 10.07
N TYR A 42 12.49 5.77 9.24
CA TYR A 42 13.48 4.71 9.37
C TYR A 42 13.91 4.18 8.01
N TRP A 43 15.07 3.51 7.98
CA TRP A 43 15.44 2.61 6.89
C TRP A 43 16.53 1.64 7.36
N ASP A 44 16.11 0.49 7.86
CA ASP A 44 16.99 -0.52 8.45
C ASP A 44 17.37 -1.63 7.44
N CYS A 45 16.89 -1.52 6.19
CA CYS A 45 17.00 -2.51 5.10
C CYS A 45 16.40 -3.89 5.40
N ASN A 46 15.85 -4.11 6.59
CA ASN A 46 15.26 -5.39 6.96
C ASN A 46 13.92 -5.58 6.25
N GLY A 47 13.47 -6.83 6.07
CA GLY A 47 12.14 -7.09 5.51
C GLY A 47 11.04 -6.48 6.39
N GLN A 48 9.94 -6.05 5.76
CA GLN A 48 8.85 -5.40 6.48
C GLN A 48 7.90 -6.47 7.03
N GLY A 49 7.30 -6.28 8.22
CA GLY A 49 6.48 -7.31 8.88
C GLY A 49 5.41 -7.96 7.99
N CYS A 50 4.77 -7.19 7.11
CA CYS A 50 3.78 -7.70 6.16
C CYS A 50 4.36 -8.67 5.10
N ASP A 51 5.68 -8.73 4.91
CA ASP A 51 6.36 -9.65 4.00
C ASP A 51 6.65 -11.02 4.63
N ALA A 52 6.59 -11.12 5.97
CA ALA A 52 7.09 -12.30 6.70
C ALA A 52 6.40 -13.60 6.28
N SER A 53 5.08 -13.56 6.07
CA SER A 53 4.31 -14.71 5.60
C SER A 53 4.51 -15.01 4.11
N THR A 54 4.90 -14.00 3.33
CA THR A 54 5.11 -14.11 1.88
C THR A 54 6.40 -14.87 1.57
N LEU A 55 7.48 -14.61 2.31
CA LEU A 55 8.78 -15.26 2.11
C LEU A 55 8.72 -16.77 2.40
N GLN A 56 8.81 -17.61 1.36
CA GLN A 56 8.68 -19.07 1.47
C GLN A 56 9.61 -19.83 0.49
N PRO A 57 10.44 -20.77 0.97
CA PRO A 57 10.69 -21.08 2.38
C PRO A 57 11.37 -19.91 3.10
N TRP A 58 11.22 -19.84 4.42
CA TRP A 58 11.89 -18.80 5.21
C TRP A 58 13.42 -18.86 5.02
N ASP A 59 13.99 -17.73 4.63
CA ASP A 59 15.42 -17.53 4.46
C ASP A 59 15.72 -16.08 4.86
N GLU A 60 16.21 -15.89 6.08
CA GLU A 60 16.45 -14.55 6.63
C GLU A 60 17.37 -13.71 5.72
N SER A 61 18.28 -14.33 4.97
CA SER A 61 19.17 -13.60 4.04
C SER A 61 18.42 -12.91 2.89
N LYS A 62 17.19 -13.36 2.59
CA LYS A 62 16.30 -12.81 1.56
C LYS A 62 15.22 -11.90 2.13
N TYR A 63 15.14 -11.78 3.46
CA TYR A 63 14.17 -10.91 4.12
C TYR A 63 14.71 -9.47 4.15
N VAL A 64 14.72 -8.80 3.00
CA VAL A 64 15.30 -7.47 2.80
C VAL A 64 14.26 -6.53 2.22
N SER A 65 14.22 -5.28 2.66
CA SER A 65 13.34 -4.27 2.06
C SER A 65 13.77 -3.92 0.64
N PRO A 66 12.90 -4.08 -0.38
CA PRO A 66 13.21 -3.73 -1.75
C PRO A 66 13.26 -2.20 -1.94
N PRO A 67 14.06 -1.69 -2.89
CA PRO A 67 14.13 -0.25 -3.19
C PRO A 67 12.77 0.40 -3.50
N GLY A 68 11.87 -0.34 -4.14
CA GLY A 68 10.54 0.17 -4.49
C GLY A 68 9.61 0.41 -3.29
N TYR A 69 9.98 0.02 -2.07
CA TYR A 69 9.25 0.41 -0.85
C TYR A 69 9.58 1.83 -0.38
N GLY A 70 10.69 2.41 -0.86
CA GLY A 70 10.99 3.81 -0.61
C GLY A 70 9.96 4.74 -1.26
N PRO A 71 10.02 6.06 -0.98
CA PRO A 71 9.10 7.05 -1.51
C PRO A 71 8.99 7.01 -3.04
N GLN A 72 7.76 7.04 -3.55
CA GLN A 72 7.43 7.01 -4.99
C GLN A 72 6.66 8.27 -5.41
N ASP A 73 6.92 8.77 -6.62
CA ASP A 73 6.15 9.86 -7.22
C ASP A 73 4.95 9.27 -7.97
N PRO A 74 3.70 9.59 -7.58
CA PRO A 74 2.50 9.08 -8.24
C PRO A 74 2.47 9.35 -9.75
N ASN A 75 3.12 10.42 -10.22
CA ASN A 75 3.18 10.75 -11.64
C ASN A 75 3.95 9.72 -12.47
N ASP A 76 4.83 8.93 -11.86
CA ASP A 76 5.46 7.78 -12.53
C ASP A 76 4.47 6.62 -12.78
N PHE A 77 3.28 6.68 -12.18
CA PHE A 77 2.29 5.60 -12.12
C PHE A 77 0.89 6.04 -12.58
N GLY A 78 0.78 7.10 -13.39
CA GLY A 78 -0.49 7.60 -13.89
C GLY A 78 -1.14 8.72 -13.07
N GLY A 79 -0.49 9.14 -11.98
CA GLY A 79 -0.87 10.30 -11.19
C GLY A 79 -1.49 9.97 -9.83
N PRO A 80 -1.72 11.01 -9.01
CA PRO A 80 -2.27 10.84 -7.66
C PRO A 80 -3.77 10.54 -7.66
N ALA A 81 -4.23 9.78 -6.67
CA ALA A 81 -5.65 9.46 -6.51
C ALA A 81 -6.42 10.50 -5.69
N TYR A 82 -5.74 11.15 -4.75
CA TYR A 82 -6.28 12.11 -3.78
C TYR A 82 -5.59 13.49 -3.86
N GLY A 83 -4.75 13.70 -4.86
CA GLY A 83 -3.94 14.90 -5.05
C GLY A 83 -2.64 14.89 -4.24
N GLU A 84 -2.25 13.73 -3.73
CA GLU A 84 -1.00 13.51 -3.02
C GLU A 84 0.24 13.73 -3.89
N THR A 85 1.32 14.18 -3.25
CA THR A 85 2.60 14.44 -3.93
C THR A 85 3.49 13.20 -3.93
N MET A 86 3.27 12.25 -3.00
CA MET A 86 4.09 11.05 -2.88
C MET A 86 3.32 9.87 -2.30
N TRP A 87 3.75 8.67 -2.67
CA TRP A 87 3.38 7.42 -2.02
C TRP A 87 4.52 6.91 -1.16
N LEU A 88 4.18 6.43 0.02
CA LEU A 88 5.11 6.03 1.08
C LEU A 88 4.70 4.67 1.63
N THR A 89 5.66 3.87 2.06
CA THR A 89 5.39 2.75 2.96
C THR A 89 5.83 3.09 4.37
N GLY A 90 5.33 2.37 5.38
CA GLY A 90 5.76 2.60 6.75
C GLY A 90 5.27 1.57 7.76
N ALA A 91 5.75 1.74 8.99
CA ALA A 91 5.30 1.02 10.16
C ALA A 91 4.15 1.77 10.84
N ALA A 92 2.96 1.17 10.89
CA ALA A 92 1.80 1.79 11.53
C ALA A 92 1.70 1.36 13.00
N SER A 93 1.31 2.27 13.89
CA SER A 93 0.92 1.90 15.25
C SER A 93 -0.34 1.06 15.28
N ASP A 94 -0.56 0.38 16.40
CA ASP A 94 -1.78 -0.42 16.61
C ASP A 94 -3.05 0.44 16.51
N ALA A 95 -2.99 1.71 16.92
CA ALA A 95 -4.10 2.65 16.81
C ALA A 95 -4.46 2.97 15.35
N LEU A 96 -3.47 3.20 14.48
CA LEU A 96 -3.70 3.40 13.05
C LEU A 96 -4.12 2.12 12.34
N SER A 97 -3.54 0.99 12.73
CA SER A 97 -3.93 -0.32 12.20
C SER A 97 -5.40 -0.62 12.49
N ALA A 98 -5.85 -0.37 13.73
CA ALA A 98 -7.26 -0.51 14.09
C ALA A 98 -8.19 0.41 13.28
N LEU A 99 -7.75 1.63 12.96
CA LEU A 99 -8.49 2.55 12.08
C LEU A 99 -8.58 2.02 10.63
N MET A 100 -7.48 1.45 10.11
CA MET A 100 -7.39 0.94 8.75
C MET A 100 -8.07 -0.43 8.56
N GLY A 101 -8.25 -1.20 9.64
CA GLY A 101 -8.97 -2.47 9.65
C GLY A 101 -8.09 -3.68 9.35
N ALA A 102 -8.71 -4.75 8.86
CA ALA A 102 -8.01 -6.01 8.55
C ALA A 102 -7.01 -5.86 7.39
N ASP A 103 -6.06 -6.80 7.31
CA ASP A 103 -5.14 -6.92 6.18
C ASP A 103 -5.89 -6.96 4.84
N ASP A 104 -5.30 -6.34 3.82
CA ASP A 104 -5.85 -6.32 2.47
C ASP A 104 -5.63 -7.65 1.72
N GLY A 105 -4.62 -8.42 2.11
CA GLY A 105 -4.21 -9.67 1.46
C GLY A 105 -3.31 -9.48 0.25
N CYS A 106 -3.39 -8.35 -0.46
CA CYS A 106 -2.61 -8.11 -1.69
C CYS A 106 -1.15 -7.72 -1.44
N CYS A 107 -0.88 -6.94 -0.39
CA CYS A 107 0.47 -6.47 -0.04
C CYS A 107 1.04 -7.21 1.18
N GLY A 108 0.69 -8.49 1.30
CA GLY A 108 1.10 -9.37 2.39
C GLY A 108 0.25 -9.24 3.65
N GLY A 109 0.68 -9.92 4.71
CA GLY A 109 0.00 -9.99 6.00
C GLY A 109 0.99 -10.37 7.09
N ASP A 110 0.71 -9.92 8.31
CA ASP A 110 1.59 -10.15 9.46
C ASP A 110 0.90 -11.00 10.52
N PRO A 111 0.93 -12.34 10.41
CA PRO A 111 0.33 -13.21 11.43
C PRO A 111 1.04 -13.10 12.79
N ASN A 112 2.24 -12.50 12.84
CA ASN A 112 3.03 -12.35 14.07
C ASN A 112 2.73 -11.04 14.80
N ASP A 113 1.92 -10.14 14.23
CA ASP A 113 1.52 -8.90 14.89
C ASP A 113 0.45 -9.11 15.99
N GLY A 114 -0.07 -10.33 16.12
CA GLY A 114 -1.15 -10.66 17.05
C GLY A 114 -2.55 -10.37 16.48
N GLY A 115 -2.68 -10.23 15.16
CA GLY A 115 -3.93 -9.94 14.47
C GLY A 115 -4.31 -8.46 14.49
N VAL A 116 -3.33 -7.55 14.59
CA VAL A 116 -3.55 -6.10 14.61
C VAL A 116 -4.04 -5.60 13.25
N GLY A 117 -3.60 -6.23 12.16
CA GLY A 117 -4.16 -6.04 10.83
C GLY A 117 -3.69 -4.76 10.12
N GLY A 118 -4.18 -4.52 8.91
CA GLY A 118 -3.93 -3.31 8.14
C GLY A 118 -2.76 -3.41 7.16
N CYS A 119 -2.10 -4.56 7.02
CA CYS A 119 -1.12 -4.78 5.96
C CYS A 119 -1.74 -4.48 4.59
N GLY A 120 -1.06 -3.65 3.81
CA GLY A 120 -1.58 -3.21 2.51
C GLY A 120 -2.71 -2.19 2.57
N LYS A 121 -3.10 -1.71 3.75
CA LYS A 121 -4.04 -0.60 3.89
C LYS A 121 -3.31 0.75 3.93
N CYS A 122 -4.02 1.81 3.56
CA CYS A 122 -3.45 3.13 3.38
C CYS A 122 -4.12 4.21 4.23
N ALA A 123 -3.34 5.22 4.58
CA ALA A 123 -3.83 6.48 5.07
C ALA A 123 -3.29 7.64 4.23
N LEU A 124 -4.13 8.63 3.96
CA LEU A 124 -3.69 9.92 3.46
C LEU A 124 -3.21 10.75 4.65
N VAL A 125 -2.06 11.41 4.52
CA VAL A 125 -1.44 12.20 5.59
C VAL A 125 -1.06 13.59 5.11
N GLN A 126 -1.05 14.56 6.00
CA GLN A 126 -0.57 15.92 5.76
C GLN A 126 0.26 16.39 6.95
N ASN A 127 1.48 16.88 6.71
CA ASN A 127 2.36 17.44 7.73
C ASN A 127 2.33 18.98 7.66
N PRO A 128 1.55 19.67 8.52
CA PRO A 128 1.45 21.12 8.51
C PRO A 128 2.74 21.83 8.94
N ASP A 129 3.66 21.11 9.60
CA ASP A 129 4.91 21.65 10.12
C ASP A 129 6.07 21.59 9.10
N SER A 130 5.81 21.14 7.87
CA SER A 130 6.82 21.03 6.80
C SER A 130 7.04 22.34 6.03
N LEU A 131 7.92 22.33 5.03
CA LEU A 131 8.05 23.42 4.05
C LEU A 131 6.85 23.49 3.10
N HIS A 132 6.19 22.35 2.89
CA HIS A 132 5.03 22.19 2.01
C HIS A 132 3.80 21.73 2.83
N PRO A 133 3.24 22.61 3.67
CA PRO A 133 2.09 22.27 4.53
C PRO A 133 0.84 21.87 3.73
N GLU A 134 0.78 22.23 2.45
CA GLU A 134 -0.28 21.87 1.51
C GLU A 134 -0.12 20.45 0.96
N TRP A 135 1.08 19.87 0.95
CA TRP A 135 1.31 18.53 0.40
C TRP A 135 0.66 17.46 1.26
N THR A 136 0.12 16.47 0.57
CA THR A 136 -0.34 15.22 1.17
C THR A 136 0.48 14.04 0.64
N ALA A 137 0.50 12.96 1.39
CA ALA A 137 1.11 11.69 0.99
C ALA A 137 0.17 10.54 1.31
N VAL A 138 0.17 9.48 0.50
CA VAL A 138 -0.49 8.21 0.87
C VAL A 138 0.55 7.30 1.49
N VAL A 139 0.32 6.83 2.72
CA VAL A 139 1.19 5.89 3.43
C VAL A 139 0.52 4.53 3.51
N MET A 140 1.14 3.50 2.94
CA MET A 140 0.72 2.10 3.07
C MET A 140 1.42 1.44 4.26
N LYS A 141 0.67 0.76 5.12
CA LYS A 141 1.28 -0.08 6.16
C LYS A 141 1.96 -1.28 5.53
N LYS A 142 3.26 -1.39 5.76
CA LYS A 142 4.08 -2.57 5.45
C LYS A 142 4.73 -3.19 6.69
N ASN A 143 4.72 -2.47 7.81
CA ASN A 143 5.29 -2.96 9.07
C ASN A 143 4.42 -2.58 10.27
N ARG A 144 4.66 -3.20 11.41
CA ARG A 144 4.03 -2.81 12.68
C ARG A 144 4.98 -1.93 13.47
N CYS A 145 4.47 -0.84 14.03
CA CYS A 145 5.15 -0.10 15.08
C CYS A 145 4.48 -0.38 16.44
N PRO A 146 4.99 -1.32 17.23
CA PRO A 146 4.31 -1.77 18.44
C PRO A 146 4.34 -0.72 19.57
N PRO A 147 3.45 -0.82 20.58
CA PRO A 147 3.28 0.20 21.61
C PRO A 147 4.46 0.41 22.55
N TRP A 148 5.42 -0.51 22.58
CA TRP A 148 6.65 -0.38 23.35
C TRP A 148 7.79 0.27 22.55
N SER A 149 7.61 0.50 21.24
CA SER A 149 8.58 1.22 20.41
C SER A 149 8.45 2.73 20.59
N ASN A 150 9.56 3.44 20.40
CA ASN A 150 9.59 4.90 20.48
C ASN A 150 8.61 5.51 19.46
N GLY A 151 7.78 6.44 19.91
CA GLY A 151 6.81 7.14 19.06
C GLY A 151 5.45 6.44 18.89
N CYS A 152 5.34 5.14 19.17
CA CYS A 152 4.17 4.33 18.82
C CYS A 152 3.28 3.92 20.00
N GLY A 153 3.34 4.69 21.10
CA GLY A 153 2.68 4.40 22.36
C GLY A 153 1.21 3.98 22.23
N ALA A 154 0.75 3.18 23.19
CA ALA A 154 -0.61 2.63 23.17
C ALA A 154 -1.68 3.73 23.00
N GLY A 155 -2.53 3.56 21.97
CA GLY A 155 -3.60 4.52 21.65
C GLY A 155 -3.16 5.76 20.87
N GLU A 156 -1.87 5.94 20.60
CA GLU A 156 -1.35 7.07 19.83
C GLU A 156 -1.24 6.69 18.33
N PRO A 157 -1.91 7.42 17.42
CA PRO A 157 -1.71 7.20 15.99
C PRO A 157 -0.29 7.62 15.60
N HIS A 158 0.44 6.71 14.93
CA HIS A 158 1.80 6.95 14.50
C HIS A 158 2.18 6.19 13.22
N PHE A 159 2.89 6.86 12.31
CA PHE A 159 3.61 6.22 11.21
C PHE A 159 5.12 6.43 11.35
N ASP A 160 5.88 5.34 11.37
CA ASP A 160 7.32 5.39 11.08
C ASP A 160 7.49 5.22 9.57
N VAL A 161 7.93 6.24 8.84
CA VAL A 161 7.99 6.20 7.37
C VAL A 161 9.26 5.50 6.90
N ALA A 162 9.11 4.56 5.97
CA ALA A 162 10.25 3.91 5.33
C ALA A 162 10.87 4.88 4.30
N ALA A 163 11.93 5.58 4.72
CA ALA A 163 12.61 6.60 3.94
C ALA A 163 14.12 6.30 3.86
N PRO A 164 14.61 5.73 2.75
CA PRO A 164 16.03 5.45 2.56
C PRO A 164 16.90 6.68 2.81
N GLY A 165 17.98 6.51 3.59
CA GLY A 165 18.87 7.61 3.97
C GLY A 165 18.45 8.33 5.24
N PHE A 166 17.22 8.12 5.73
CA PHE A 166 16.71 8.77 6.92
C PHE A 166 16.80 7.90 8.19
N ASP A 167 17.49 6.77 8.18
CA ASP A 167 17.55 5.92 9.36
C ASP A 167 18.15 6.64 10.58
N ASN A 168 17.64 6.32 11.77
CA ASN A 168 18.19 6.81 13.03
C ASN A 168 18.89 5.66 13.76
N LEU A 169 20.21 5.53 13.54
CA LEU A 169 21.02 4.41 14.04
C LEU A 169 20.98 4.23 15.57
N GLN A 170 20.63 5.27 16.33
CA GLN A 170 20.46 5.16 17.78
C GLN A 170 19.26 4.28 18.16
N TYR A 171 18.21 4.26 17.33
CA TYR A 171 16.95 3.56 17.60
C TYR A 171 16.72 2.38 16.65
N SER A 172 17.48 2.28 15.56
CA SER A 172 17.39 1.22 14.55
C SER A 172 18.11 -0.05 15.02
N THR A 173 17.42 -0.86 15.83
CA THR A 173 17.99 -2.09 16.43
C THR A 173 18.05 -3.27 15.45
N ALA A 174 17.38 -3.18 14.31
CA ALA A 174 17.26 -4.24 13.32
C ALA A 174 17.96 -3.90 11.98
N ASN A 175 18.86 -2.90 11.97
CA ASN A 175 19.57 -2.47 10.77
C ASN A 175 20.50 -3.56 10.23
N VAL A 176 20.25 -3.95 8.98
CA VAL A 176 21.05 -4.94 8.24
C VAL A 176 21.70 -4.35 6.98
N CYS A 177 21.60 -3.04 6.77
CA CYS A 177 22.17 -2.34 5.63
C CYS A 177 23.69 -2.55 5.57
N GLY A 178 24.20 -3.08 4.45
CA GLY A 178 25.62 -3.39 4.28
C GLY A 178 26.13 -4.60 5.06
N VAL A 179 25.26 -5.27 5.82
CA VAL A 179 25.57 -6.53 6.52
C VAL A 179 24.94 -7.71 5.78
N ARG A 180 23.66 -7.60 5.40
CA ARG A 180 22.93 -8.66 4.69
C ARG A 180 23.11 -8.48 3.16
N PRO A 181 23.32 -9.56 2.40
CA PRO A 181 23.34 -9.48 0.94
C PRO A 181 22.02 -8.91 0.39
N GLY A 182 22.09 -8.21 -0.74
CA GLY A 182 20.91 -7.71 -1.44
C GLY A 182 20.32 -6.40 -0.90
N THR A 183 20.90 -5.79 0.14
CA THR A 183 20.43 -4.47 0.63
C THR A 183 20.77 -3.32 -0.32
N GLY A 184 21.79 -3.47 -1.18
CA GLY A 184 22.32 -2.39 -2.03
C GLY A 184 23.24 -1.42 -1.30
N PHE A 185 23.08 -1.27 0.02
CA PHE A 185 23.94 -0.46 0.88
C PHE A 185 25.31 -1.09 1.15
N GLN A 186 26.34 -0.26 1.32
CA GLN A 186 27.69 -0.67 1.74
C GLN A 186 27.88 -0.64 3.27
N SER A 187 27.04 0.10 3.99
CA SER A 187 27.03 0.19 5.45
C SER A 187 25.69 0.73 5.96
N ASP A 188 25.45 0.53 7.26
CA ASP A 188 24.39 1.17 8.03
C ASP A 188 24.44 2.72 7.96
N LYS A 189 25.64 3.29 7.98
CA LYS A 189 25.82 4.76 7.88
C LYS A 189 25.22 5.36 6.61
N GLN A 190 25.23 4.63 5.49
CA GLN A 190 24.59 5.10 4.26
C GLN A 190 23.06 5.14 4.38
N SER A 191 22.45 4.25 5.16
CA SER A 191 21.00 4.29 5.38
C SER A 191 20.57 5.43 6.30
N ALA A 192 21.52 6.05 7.02
CA ALA A 192 21.33 7.19 7.91
C ALA A 192 21.94 8.51 7.39
N ALA A 193 22.39 8.57 6.12
CA ALA A 193 23.13 9.71 5.58
C ALA A 193 22.43 11.08 5.75
N VAL A 194 21.09 11.08 5.74
CA VAL A 194 20.21 12.24 5.95
C VAL A 194 19.47 12.15 7.29
N GLY A 195 19.52 11.02 7.99
CA GLY A 195 18.71 10.71 9.17
C GLY A 195 19.00 11.54 10.42
N SER A 196 20.03 12.38 10.40
CA SER A 196 20.34 13.38 11.44
C SER A 196 20.47 14.79 10.88
N TRP A 197 19.76 15.09 9.80
CA TRP A 197 19.82 16.37 9.06
C TRP A 197 19.70 17.61 9.98
N TRP A 198 18.96 17.54 11.09
CA TRP A 198 18.78 18.64 12.04
C TRP A 198 20.08 19.11 12.70
N GLN A 199 21.16 18.33 12.60
CA GLN A 199 22.49 18.74 13.06
C GLN A 199 23.18 19.74 12.11
N SER A 200 22.71 19.86 10.86
CA SER A 200 23.40 20.63 9.82
C SER A 200 22.48 21.41 8.86
N CYS A 201 21.17 21.15 8.90
CA CYS A 201 20.17 21.71 8.00
C CYS A 201 18.94 22.20 8.77
N GLY A 202 18.25 23.21 8.23
CA GLY A 202 17.02 23.75 8.84
C GLY A 202 15.78 22.90 8.53
N ASN A 203 15.84 22.12 7.46
CA ASN A 203 14.82 21.17 7.05
C ASN A 203 15.44 20.07 6.16
N THR A 204 14.67 19.03 5.85
CA THR A 204 15.17 17.91 5.04
C THR A 204 15.55 18.30 3.60
N ALA A 205 14.93 19.31 2.99
CA ALA A 205 15.21 19.71 1.61
C ALA A 205 16.59 20.38 1.49
N ASP A 206 17.02 21.13 2.50
CA ASP A 206 18.37 21.72 2.56
C ASP A 206 19.46 20.64 2.53
N CYS A 207 19.15 19.44 3.05
CA CYS A 207 20.06 18.30 3.14
C CYS A 207 19.86 17.27 2.01
N ALA A 208 19.01 17.54 1.02
CA ALA A 208 18.69 16.57 -0.05
C ALA A 208 19.93 16.15 -0.88
N TYR A 209 20.98 16.97 -0.93
CA TYR A 209 22.24 16.61 -1.59
C TYR A 209 22.93 15.40 -0.95
N MET A 210 22.69 15.13 0.34
CA MET A 210 23.22 13.96 1.04
C MET A 210 22.64 12.64 0.51
N CYS A 211 21.48 12.69 -0.17
CA CYS A 211 20.92 11.52 -0.84
C CYS A 211 21.85 10.94 -1.92
N GLU A 212 22.84 11.70 -2.40
CA GLU A 212 23.85 11.21 -3.37
C GLU A 212 24.79 10.16 -2.78
N GLN A 213 24.83 10.02 -1.45
CA GLN A 213 25.61 9.00 -0.74
C GLN A 213 24.93 7.63 -0.73
N LEU A 214 23.66 7.55 -1.11
CA LEU A 214 22.90 6.30 -1.17
C LEU A 214 23.18 5.55 -2.48
N PRO A 215 22.92 4.24 -2.52
CA PRO A 215 22.88 3.50 -3.78
C PRO A 215 21.87 4.10 -4.75
N SER A 216 22.16 4.04 -6.05
CA SER A 216 21.46 4.78 -7.10
C SER A 216 19.94 4.59 -7.11
N GLU A 217 19.49 3.37 -6.82
CA GLU A 217 18.11 2.94 -6.78
C GLU A 217 17.30 3.58 -5.65
N PHE A 218 17.96 4.09 -4.60
CA PHE A 218 17.30 4.76 -3.47
C PHE A 218 17.34 6.28 -3.56
N GLN A 219 18.21 6.85 -4.41
CA GLN A 219 18.43 8.30 -4.44
C GLN A 219 17.16 9.08 -4.82
N LYS A 220 16.36 8.56 -5.78
CA LYS A 220 15.11 9.21 -6.20
C LYS A 220 14.12 9.31 -5.04
N GLY A 221 13.87 8.21 -4.34
CA GLY A 221 12.96 8.18 -3.19
C GLY A 221 13.46 9.04 -2.03
N CYS A 222 14.76 8.99 -1.71
CA CYS A 222 15.38 9.85 -0.70
C CYS A 222 15.15 11.33 -1.01
N LYS A 223 15.43 11.76 -2.25
CA LYS A 223 15.25 13.16 -2.67
C LYS A 223 13.78 13.58 -2.65
N LEU A 224 12.86 12.69 -3.03
CA LEU A 224 11.42 12.95 -2.97
C LEU A 224 10.96 13.21 -1.52
N PHE A 225 11.31 12.33 -0.58
CA PHE A 225 10.96 12.55 0.83
C PHE A 225 11.66 13.78 1.41
N ALA A 226 12.93 13.98 1.09
CA ALA A 226 13.67 15.18 1.49
C ALA A 226 12.98 16.46 1.03
N SER A 227 12.43 16.47 -0.19
CA SER A 227 11.73 17.63 -0.77
C SER A 227 10.46 18.03 -0.03
N TRP A 228 9.86 17.13 0.77
CA TRP A 228 8.73 17.51 1.64
C TRP A 228 9.13 18.59 2.65
N GLY A 229 10.42 18.63 3.02
CA GLY A 229 10.98 19.70 3.85
C GLY A 229 10.51 19.61 5.29
N TRP A 230 10.60 18.44 5.91
CA TRP A 230 10.31 18.30 7.34
C TRP A 230 11.26 19.20 8.14
N LYS A 231 10.69 19.97 9.08
CA LYS A 231 11.44 20.88 9.98
C LYS A 231 11.75 20.25 11.34
N ARG A 232 11.33 19.00 11.54
CA ARG A 232 11.66 18.15 12.69
C ARG A 232 11.54 16.69 12.31
N GLY A 233 12.30 15.81 12.97
CA GLY A 233 12.27 14.36 12.69
C GLY A 233 11.01 13.66 13.21
N ASP A 234 10.26 14.31 14.11
CA ASP A 234 9.13 13.76 14.85
C ASP A 234 7.87 14.67 14.83
N PRO A 235 7.37 15.11 13.66
CA PRO A 235 6.17 15.96 13.62
C PRO A 235 5.00 15.30 14.35
N SER A 236 4.30 16.06 15.20
CA SER A 236 3.26 15.54 16.11
C SER A 236 1.86 16.10 15.83
N SER A 237 1.74 16.96 14.83
CA SER A 237 0.49 17.63 14.43
C SER A 237 -0.03 17.11 13.07
N VAL A 238 0.42 15.91 12.68
CA VAL A 238 0.13 15.37 11.36
C VAL A 238 -1.35 15.01 11.28
N LYS A 239 -1.98 15.46 10.20
CA LYS A 239 -3.36 15.10 9.87
C LYS A 239 -3.38 13.79 9.12
N PHE A 240 -4.39 12.96 9.40
CA PHE A 240 -4.49 11.64 8.80
C PHE A 240 -5.94 11.27 8.54
N LYS A 241 -6.11 10.43 7.52
CA LYS A 241 -7.39 9.84 7.15
C LYS A 241 -7.16 8.45 6.57
N ALA A 242 -7.89 7.43 7.02
CA ALA A 242 -7.87 6.14 6.35
C ALA A 242 -8.50 6.26 4.95
N VAL A 243 -7.83 5.71 3.94
CA VAL A 243 -8.27 5.78 2.54
C VAL A 243 -8.08 4.44 1.85
N THR A 244 -8.80 4.24 0.75
CA THR A 244 -8.46 3.15 -0.18
C THR A 244 -7.06 3.39 -0.73
N CYS A 245 -6.24 2.35 -0.85
CA CYS A 245 -4.96 2.52 -1.51
C CYS A 245 -5.16 2.81 -3.01
N PRO A 246 -4.41 3.75 -3.61
CA PRO A 246 -4.37 3.89 -5.06
C PRO A 246 -3.98 2.56 -5.71
N GLN A 247 -4.73 2.13 -6.73
CA GLN A 247 -4.54 0.78 -7.31
C GLN A 247 -3.13 0.59 -7.88
N GLU A 248 -2.58 1.61 -8.53
CA GLU A 248 -1.22 1.56 -9.06
C GLU A 248 -0.15 1.52 -7.96
N PHE A 249 -0.46 2.06 -6.77
CA PHE A 249 0.41 1.93 -5.61
C PHE A 249 0.39 0.50 -5.06
N VAL A 250 -0.80 -0.11 -4.96
CA VAL A 250 -0.96 -1.54 -4.59
C VAL A 250 -0.20 -2.43 -5.57
N ARG A 251 -0.38 -2.22 -6.87
CA ARG A 251 0.31 -2.97 -7.92
C ARG A 251 1.83 -2.82 -7.82
N HIS A 252 2.31 -1.60 -7.60
CA HIS A 252 3.74 -1.33 -7.46
C HIS A 252 4.33 -2.06 -6.25
N VAL A 253 3.75 -1.86 -5.05
CA VAL A 253 4.24 -2.44 -3.79
C VAL A 253 4.11 -3.97 -3.79
N GLY A 254 2.96 -4.51 -4.20
CA GLY A 254 2.73 -5.95 -4.30
C GLY A 254 3.67 -6.65 -5.28
N GLY A 255 4.23 -5.92 -6.25
CA GLY A 255 5.23 -6.43 -7.19
C GLY A 255 6.68 -6.43 -6.69
N GLN A 256 6.98 -5.79 -5.54
CA GLN A 256 8.37 -5.63 -5.09
C GLN A 256 8.91 -6.83 -4.28
N PHE A 257 8.04 -7.63 -3.67
CA PHE A 257 8.44 -8.71 -2.77
C PHE A 257 7.58 -9.94 -3.01
N GLY A 258 8.21 -11.10 -3.18
CA GLY A 258 7.53 -12.36 -3.42
C GLY A 258 8.08 -13.50 -2.58
N ALA A 259 7.68 -14.73 -2.91
CA ALA A 259 8.07 -15.92 -2.15
C ALA A 259 9.59 -16.13 -2.04
N SER A 260 10.37 -15.58 -2.97
CA SER A 260 11.83 -15.65 -2.96
C SER A 260 12.52 -14.39 -2.44
N GLY A 261 11.80 -13.48 -1.78
CA GLY A 261 12.32 -12.18 -1.32
C GLY A 261 12.08 -11.05 -2.32
N PRO A 262 12.91 -9.99 -2.30
CA PRO A 262 12.84 -8.90 -3.26
C PRO A 262 12.84 -9.36 -4.71
N VAL A 263 11.91 -8.84 -5.50
CA VAL A 263 11.84 -9.09 -6.94
C VAL A 263 12.86 -8.17 -7.63
N THR A 264 13.83 -8.76 -8.33
CA THR A 264 14.83 -8.01 -9.11
C THR A 264 14.42 -7.99 -10.59
N GLY A 265 14.12 -6.81 -11.12
CA GLY A 265 13.74 -6.61 -12.53
C GLY A 265 12.43 -5.82 -12.70
N PRO A 266 12.10 -5.37 -13.93
CA PRO A 266 10.81 -4.76 -14.20
C PRO A 266 9.69 -5.76 -13.85
N PRO A 267 8.53 -5.28 -13.37
CA PRO A 267 7.40 -6.16 -13.07
C PRO A 267 7.13 -7.00 -14.31
N THR A 268 7.24 -8.32 -14.18
CA THR A 268 6.80 -9.22 -15.24
C THR A 268 5.33 -8.91 -15.44
N PRO A 269 4.86 -8.54 -16.65
CA PRO A 269 3.43 -8.31 -16.85
C PRO A 269 2.70 -9.57 -16.41
N SER A 270 1.73 -9.41 -15.51
CA SER A 270 0.84 -10.50 -15.15
C SER A 270 0.35 -11.18 -16.43
N PRO A 271 0.29 -12.52 -16.49
CA PRO A 271 -0.31 -13.21 -17.61
C PRO A 271 -1.66 -12.56 -17.91
N PRO A 272 -2.00 -12.28 -19.19
CA PRO A 272 -3.28 -11.68 -19.52
C PRO A 272 -4.38 -12.49 -18.85
N GLN A 273 -5.15 -11.81 -17.99
CA GLN A 273 -6.32 -12.37 -17.33
C GLN A 273 -7.18 -12.99 -18.43
N ALA A 274 -7.39 -14.31 -18.35
CA ALA A 274 -8.27 -14.99 -19.27
C ALA A 274 -9.62 -14.28 -19.20
N THR A 275 -10.07 -13.72 -20.32
CA THR A 275 -11.40 -13.13 -20.43
C THR A 275 -12.39 -14.16 -19.90
N PRO A 276 -13.18 -13.86 -18.85
CA PRO A 276 -14.24 -14.75 -18.43
C PRO A 276 -15.12 -15.01 -19.65
N ALA A 277 -15.26 -16.28 -20.03
CA ALA A 277 -16.23 -16.66 -21.04
C ALA A 277 -17.59 -16.09 -20.63
N PRO A 278 -18.39 -15.52 -21.55
CA PRO A 278 -19.67 -14.94 -21.21
C PRO A 278 -20.49 -15.96 -20.42
N SER A 279 -20.77 -15.62 -19.16
CA SER A 279 -21.63 -16.40 -18.28
C SER A 279 -22.97 -16.55 -18.99
N GLN A 280 -23.28 -17.77 -19.43
CA GLN A 280 -24.59 -18.05 -19.98
C GLN A 280 -25.62 -17.80 -18.89
N ALA A 281 -26.63 -16.99 -19.21
CA ALA A 281 -27.76 -16.74 -18.33
C ALA A 281 -28.30 -18.08 -17.82
N PRO A 282 -28.57 -18.23 -16.51
CA PRO A 282 -29.08 -19.47 -15.98
C PRO A 282 -30.42 -19.81 -16.64
N THR A 283 -30.49 -20.99 -17.22
CA THR A 283 -31.74 -21.60 -17.70
C THR A 283 -32.73 -21.64 -16.52
N PRO A 284 -33.96 -21.10 -16.68
CA PRO A 284 -34.98 -21.17 -15.64
C PRO A 284 -35.23 -22.62 -15.24
N ALA A 285 -35.18 -22.91 -13.95
CA ALA A 285 -35.53 -24.21 -13.41
C ALA A 285 -37.00 -24.55 -13.74
N PRO A 286 -37.32 -25.79 -14.13
CA PRO A 286 -38.70 -26.20 -14.36
C PRO A 286 -39.51 -26.10 -13.07
N ALA A 287 -40.75 -25.62 -13.21
CA ALA A 287 -41.68 -25.44 -12.11
C ALA A 287 -41.90 -26.75 -11.32
N PRO A 288 -41.92 -26.71 -9.98
CA PRO A 288 -42.14 -27.90 -9.17
C PRO A 288 -43.59 -28.40 -9.31
N SER A 289 -43.73 -29.72 -9.48
CA SER A 289 -45.02 -30.42 -9.42
C SER A 289 -45.68 -30.26 -8.04
N PRO A 290 -47.03 -30.23 -7.97
CA PRO A 290 -47.74 -30.05 -6.72
C PRO A 290 -47.56 -31.23 -5.76
N THR A 291 -47.20 -30.91 -4.52
CA THR A 291 -47.02 -31.86 -3.41
C THR A 291 -48.37 -32.44 -2.94
N PRO A 292 -48.51 -33.76 -2.75
CA PRO A 292 -49.69 -34.36 -2.14
C PRO A 292 -49.79 -34.05 -0.62
N PRO A 293 -51.00 -34.10 -0.04
CA PRO A 293 -51.23 -33.68 1.35
C PRO A 293 -50.57 -34.63 2.38
N PRO A 294 -50.19 -34.13 3.56
CA PRO A 294 -49.44 -34.88 4.55
C PRO A 294 -50.32 -35.89 5.31
N ALA A 295 -49.74 -37.07 5.58
CA ALA A 295 -50.27 -38.07 6.49
C ALA A 295 -49.88 -37.78 7.96
N PRO A 296 -50.65 -38.23 8.96
CA PRO A 296 -50.42 -37.87 10.37
C PRO A 296 -49.19 -38.55 10.98
N ALA A 297 -48.50 -37.82 11.86
CA ALA A 297 -47.27 -38.24 12.53
C ALA A 297 -47.52 -39.12 13.78
N PRO A 298 -46.69 -40.16 14.02
CA PRO A 298 -46.58 -40.82 15.33
C PRO A 298 -45.50 -40.18 16.23
N PRO A 299 -45.54 -40.42 17.56
CA PRO A 299 -44.78 -39.64 18.54
C PRO A 299 -43.31 -40.04 18.66
N ALA A 300 -42.48 -39.05 18.99
CA ALA A 300 -41.02 -39.17 19.13
C ALA A 300 -40.56 -39.76 20.48
N PRO A 301 -39.46 -40.53 20.52
CA PRO A 301 -38.66 -40.71 21.71
C PRO A 301 -37.42 -39.80 21.72
N ALA A 302 -37.08 -39.34 22.93
CA ALA A 302 -35.97 -38.46 23.23
C ALA A 302 -34.60 -39.14 23.07
N PHE A 303 -33.63 -38.42 22.49
CA PHE A 303 -32.21 -38.78 22.52
C PHE A 303 -31.38 -37.63 23.09
N LYS A 304 -30.61 -37.96 24.13
CA LYS A 304 -29.55 -37.14 24.72
C LYS A 304 -28.31 -37.26 23.85
N GLY A 305 -27.75 -36.13 23.41
CA GLY A 305 -26.51 -36.06 22.64
C GLY A 305 -25.52 -35.09 23.28
N THR A 306 -24.36 -35.62 23.63
CA THR A 306 -23.18 -34.91 24.16
C THR A 306 -22.51 -34.10 23.05
N LEU A 307 -22.20 -32.82 23.32
CA LEU A 307 -21.53 -31.92 22.38
C LEU A 307 -20.01 -32.17 22.41
N THR A 308 -19.42 -32.55 21.28
CA THR A 308 -17.96 -32.57 21.09
C THR A 308 -17.65 -31.64 19.92
N MET A 309 -17.01 -30.50 20.20
CA MET A 309 -16.60 -29.54 19.18
C MET A 309 -15.21 -29.91 18.65
N TRP A 310 -15.09 -30.15 17.35
CA TRP A 310 -13.82 -30.20 16.63
C TRP A 310 -13.66 -28.89 15.88
N ALA A 311 -12.52 -28.24 16.04
CA ALA A 311 -12.12 -27.08 15.25
C ALA A 311 -11.49 -27.57 13.94
N THR A 312 -12.04 -27.13 12.80
CA THR A 312 -11.42 -27.29 11.48
C THR A 312 -10.58 -26.06 11.18
N GLN A 313 -9.28 -26.27 11.01
CA GLN A 313 -8.39 -25.39 10.26
C GLN A 313 -8.88 -25.32 8.81
N ASP A 314 -9.11 -24.12 8.29
CA ASP A 314 -9.01 -23.79 6.86
C ASP A 314 -9.20 -22.28 6.67
N ALA A 315 -8.12 -21.57 6.32
CA ALA A 315 -8.17 -20.27 5.66
C ALA A 315 -6.81 -19.97 4.99
N LEU A 316 -6.42 -20.82 4.03
CA LEU A 316 -5.54 -20.38 2.95
C LEU A 316 -6.45 -19.75 1.88
N MET A 317 -6.80 -18.48 2.07
CA MET A 317 -7.31 -17.66 0.98
C MET A 317 -6.13 -16.91 0.38
N GLY A 318 -5.60 -17.44 -0.72
CA GLY A 318 -4.87 -16.62 -1.67
C GLY A 318 -5.89 -15.63 -2.26
N ALA A 319 -5.86 -14.40 -1.78
CA ALA A 319 -6.55 -13.30 -2.44
C ALA A 319 -5.87 -13.10 -3.79
N GLN A 320 -6.57 -13.44 -4.87
CA GLN A 320 -6.21 -12.95 -6.20
C GLN A 320 -6.55 -11.48 -6.20
N CYS A 321 -5.54 -10.63 -6.44
CA CYS A 321 -5.72 -9.20 -6.58
C CYS A 321 -6.64 -8.94 -7.79
N GLU A 322 -7.87 -8.51 -7.54
CA GLU A 322 -8.77 -7.93 -8.56
C GLU A 322 -8.66 -6.39 -8.54
#